data_AF-A0A416Z2V2-F1
#
_entry.id   AF-A0A416Z2V2-F1
#
_cell.length_a   1.000
_cell.length_b   1.000
_cell.length_c   1.000
_cell.angle_alpha   90.00
_cell.angle_beta   90.00
_cell.angle_gamma   90.00
#
_symmetry.space_group_name_H-M   'P 1'
#
loop_
_entity.id
_entity.type
_entity.pdbx_description
1 polymer ?
#
loop_
_entity_poly.entity_id
_entity_poly.type
_entity_poly.pdbx_seq_one_letter_code
_entity_poly.pdbx_strand_id
1 'polypeptide(L)'
;MERLTTNKKVSEMEMVELAHNCCYEDEEHNARYRDFEMEMDARDFAINLMVTLTKDELPLDKTEFDEEILDNLTIDPFSDVRGLIAVFYRNLWAMADLREKLKCYEDAEEQGLLIRLPCKVGDHIYIIKPYGIEEASITGISEADDIDCFCFEVYIDPDYHEIIALEEFNDTWFLSREEAEAKLKEMEGRAQ
;
A
#
# COMPACT_ATOMS: atom_id res chain seq x y z
N MET A 1 -11.32 1.95 0.14
CA MET A 1 -11.21 2.10 -1.34
C MET A 1 -12.20 1.13 -1.98
N GLU A 2 -12.60 1.25 -3.26
CA GLU A 2 -13.32 0.13 -3.90
C GLU A 2 -12.31 -0.98 -4.19
N ARG A 3 -12.64 -2.23 -3.83
CA ARG A 3 -11.75 -3.38 -3.99
C ARG A 3 -11.46 -3.66 -5.47
N LEU A 4 -10.18 -3.82 -5.82
CA LEU A 4 -9.70 -4.10 -7.17
C LEU A 4 -9.26 -5.56 -7.35
N THR A 5 -8.74 -6.20 -6.30
CA THR A 5 -8.29 -7.59 -6.41
C THR A 5 -9.46 -8.56 -6.28
N THR A 6 -9.44 -9.64 -7.08
CA THR A 6 -10.49 -10.65 -7.04
C THR A 6 -9.99 -12.04 -7.40
N ASN A 7 -10.66 -13.03 -6.83
CA ASN A 7 -10.48 -14.45 -7.14
C ASN A 7 -11.61 -15.02 -8.01
N LYS A 8 -12.42 -14.13 -8.64
CA LYS A 8 -13.38 -14.53 -9.68
C LYS A 8 -12.70 -15.36 -10.76
N LYS A 9 -13.49 -16.16 -11.48
CA LYS A 9 -12.99 -16.79 -12.72
C LYS A 9 -12.76 -15.71 -13.76
N VAL A 10 -11.76 -15.89 -14.63
CA VAL A 10 -11.46 -14.90 -15.68
C VAL A 10 -12.66 -14.68 -16.61
N SER A 11 -13.47 -15.71 -16.87
CA SER A 11 -14.72 -15.60 -17.64
C SER A 11 -15.77 -14.67 -17.05
N GLU A 12 -15.62 -14.28 -15.78
CA GLU A 12 -16.52 -13.41 -15.04
C GLU A 12 -15.91 -12.01 -14.81
N MET A 13 -14.67 -11.78 -15.27
CA MET A 13 -13.97 -10.50 -15.10
C MET A 13 -14.23 -9.59 -16.29
N GLU A 14 -14.57 -8.34 -15.99
CA GLU A 14 -14.53 -7.26 -16.98
C GLU A 14 -13.07 -6.85 -17.27
N MET A 15 -12.84 -6.11 -18.36
CA MET A 15 -11.48 -5.73 -18.81
C MET A 15 -10.64 -5.05 -17.71
N VAL A 16 -11.25 -4.20 -16.89
CA VAL A 16 -10.55 -3.50 -15.79
C VAL A 16 -10.24 -4.44 -14.64
N GLU A 17 -11.16 -5.36 -14.31
CA GLU A 17 -10.91 -6.38 -13.29
C GLU A 17 -9.77 -7.29 -13.73
N LEU A 18 -9.79 -7.75 -14.99
CA LEU A 18 -8.72 -8.57 -15.54
C LEU A 18 -7.39 -7.81 -15.54
N ALA A 19 -7.35 -6.53 -15.89
CA ALA A 19 -6.11 -5.75 -15.90
C ALA A 19 -5.42 -5.70 -14.52
N HIS A 20 -6.18 -5.70 -13.41
CA HIS A 20 -5.63 -5.74 -12.05
C HIS A 20 -5.36 -7.17 -11.55
N ASN A 21 -5.83 -8.19 -12.26
CA ASN A 21 -5.83 -9.58 -11.81
C ASN A 21 -5.22 -10.57 -12.81
N CYS A 22 -4.65 -10.07 -13.92
CA CYS A 22 -4.06 -10.86 -14.99
C CYS A 22 -2.70 -11.44 -14.61
N CYS A 23 -2.05 -10.90 -13.57
CA CYS A 23 -0.85 -11.47 -12.98
C CYS A 23 -1.06 -11.70 -11.49
N TYR A 24 -0.59 -12.81 -10.95
CA TYR A 24 -0.69 -13.17 -9.53
C TYR A 24 0.44 -14.12 -9.16
N GLU A 25 0.71 -14.28 -7.87
CA GLU A 25 1.64 -15.30 -7.38
C GLU A 25 0.90 -16.59 -7.05
N ASP A 26 1.48 -17.73 -7.45
CA ASP A 26 0.99 -19.04 -7.03
C ASP A 26 1.52 -19.45 -5.65
N GLU A 27 1.11 -20.62 -5.17
CA GLU A 27 1.52 -21.16 -3.86
C GLU A 27 3.03 -21.46 -3.77
N GLU A 28 3.73 -21.55 -4.91
CA GLU A 28 5.17 -21.77 -4.99
C GLU A 28 5.95 -20.44 -5.17
N HIS A 29 5.28 -19.30 -5.05
CA HIS A 29 5.82 -17.96 -5.29
C HIS A 29 6.34 -17.76 -6.71
N ASN A 30 5.75 -18.40 -7.71
CA ASN A 30 6.00 -18.07 -9.11
C ASN A 30 4.96 -17.07 -9.61
N ALA A 31 5.39 -16.09 -10.41
CA ALA A 31 4.46 -15.23 -11.13
C ALA A 31 3.71 -16.03 -12.21
N ARG A 32 2.39 -15.89 -12.20
CA ARG A 32 1.45 -16.46 -13.16
C ARG A 32 0.87 -15.35 -14.02
N TYR A 33 0.61 -15.65 -15.28
CA TYR A 33 -0.15 -14.82 -16.19
C TYR A 33 -1.45 -15.51 -16.56
N ARG A 34 -2.54 -14.76 -16.68
CA ARG A 34 -3.83 -15.23 -17.20
C ARG A 34 -4.56 -14.18 -18.03
N ASP A 35 -5.27 -14.67 -19.04
CA ASP A 35 -6.25 -13.95 -19.84
C ASP A 35 -7.48 -14.85 -20.10
N PHE A 36 -8.35 -14.44 -21.03
CA PHE A 36 -9.59 -15.18 -21.33
C PHE A 36 -9.38 -16.58 -21.92
N GLU A 37 -8.20 -16.88 -22.46
CA GLU A 37 -7.88 -18.12 -23.17
C GLU A 37 -6.68 -18.88 -22.57
N MET A 38 -5.81 -18.20 -21.84
CA MET A 38 -4.51 -18.69 -21.39
C MET A 38 -4.32 -18.47 -19.90
N GLU A 39 -3.73 -19.45 -19.22
CA GLU A 39 -3.21 -19.32 -17.86
C GLU A 39 -1.90 -20.12 -17.76
N MET A 40 -0.78 -19.45 -17.47
CA MET A 40 0.54 -20.09 -17.46
C MET A 40 1.55 -19.40 -16.56
N ASP A 41 2.69 -20.07 -16.30
CA ASP A 41 3.82 -19.47 -15.59
C ASP A 41 4.44 -18.35 -16.43
N ALA A 42 4.82 -17.23 -15.81
CA ALA A 42 5.39 -16.08 -16.50
C ALA A 42 6.73 -16.41 -17.17
N ARG A 43 7.53 -17.33 -16.61
CA ARG A 43 8.78 -17.82 -17.23
C ARG A 43 8.46 -18.66 -18.45
N ASP A 44 7.51 -19.58 -18.35
CA ASP A 44 7.06 -20.36 -19.50
C ASP A 44 6.51 -19.45 -20.60
N PHE A 45 5.79 -18.39 -20.24
CA PHE A 45 5.35 -17.37 -21.18
C PHE A 45 6.53 -16.71 -21.91
N ALA A 46 7.56 -16.27 -21.17
CA ALA A 46 8.75 -15.65 -21.74
C ALA A 46 9.57 -16.60 -22.62
N ILE A 47 9.75 -17.86 -22.19
CA ILE A 47 10.42 -18.92 -22.96
C ILE A 47 9.69 -19.15 -24.28
N ASN A 48 8.37 -19.32 -24.23
CA ASN A 48 7.55 -19.54 -25.43
C ASN A 48 7.60 -18.33 -26.37
N LEU A 49 7.60 -17.11 -25.83
CA LEU A 49 7.71 -15.89 -26.61
C LEU A 49 9.08 -15.79 -27.31
N MET A 50 10.17 -16.13 -26.62
CA MET A 50 11.52 -16.18 -27.18
C MET A 50 11.59 -17.15 -28.36
N VAL A 51 11.23 -18.42 -28.13
CA VAL A 51 11.26 -19.47 -29.17
C VAL A 51 10.38 -19.09 -30.36
N THR A 52 9.22 -18.48 -30.10
CA THR A 52 8.28 -18.11 -31.17
C THR A 52 8.82 -16.97 -32.02
N LEU A 53 9.31 -15.90 -31.40
CA LEU A 53 9.65 -14.65 -32.09
C LEU A 53 11.09 -14.59 -32.61
N THR A 54 12.05 -15.21 -31.93
CA THR A 54 13.48 -15.15 -32.31
C THR A 54 14.04 -16.48 -32.78
N LYS A 55 13.40 -17.60 -32.41
CA LYS A 55 13.93 -18.97 -32.54
C LYS A 55 15.10 -19.27 -31.60
N ASP A 56 15.39 -18.37 -30.67
CA ASP A 56 16.34 -18.62 -29.59
C ASP A 56 15.65 -19.34 -28.43
N GLU A 57 16.45 -19.99 -27.58
CA GLU A 57 15.99 -20.69 -26.39
C GLU A 57 16.52 -19.96 -25.15
N LEU A 58 15.65 -19.76 -24.16
CA LEU A 58 16.04 -19.33 -22.83
C LEU A 58 16.35 -20.57 -21.96
N PRO A 59 17.25 -20.46 -20.96
CA PRO A 59 17.53 -21.56 -20.04
C PRO A 59 16.27 -22.03 -19.31
N LEU A 60 16.21 -23.32 -19.00
CA LEU A 60 15.12 -23.91 -18.18
C LEU A 60 15.44 -23.86 -16.68
N ASP A 61 16.72 -23.80 -16.32
CA ASP A 61 17.13 -23.57 -14.93
C ASP A 61 16.76 -22.15 -14.50
N LYS A 62 16.20 -22.00 -13.30
CA LYS A 62 15.70 -20.69 -12.82
C LYS A 62 16.81 -19.65 -12.72
N THR A 63 18.00 -20.06 -12.27
CA THR A 63 19.11 -19.13 -12.02
C THR A 63 19.70 -18.66 -13.35
N GLU A 64 19.98 -19.60 -14.25
CA GLU A 64 20.50 -19.28 -15.59
C GLU A 64 19.48 -18.44 -16.38
N PHE A 65 18.19 -18.73 -16.23
CA PHE A 65 17.12 -17.95 -16.83
C PHE A 65 17.13 -16.49 -16.33
N ASP A 66 17.24 -16.28 -15.02
CA ASP A 66 17.25 -14.93 -14.44
C ASP A 66 18.48 -14.14 -14.90
N GLU A 67 19.66 -14.77 -14.97
CA GLU A 67 20.89 -14.15 -15.51
C GLU A 67 20.70 -13.73 -16.98
N GLU A 68 20.17 -14.62 -17.82
CA GLU A 68 19.93 -14.34 -19.24
C GLU A 68 18.87 -13.25 -19.44
N ILE A 69 17.82 -13.20 -18.62
CA ILE A 69 16.85 -12.09 -18.65
C ILE A 69 17.52 -10.77 -18.28
N LEU A 70 18.39 -10.74 -17.25
CA LEU A 70 19.11 -9.54 -16.84
C LEU A 70 20.03 -9.03 -17.94
N ASP A 71 20.74 -9.93 -18.63
CA ASP A 71 21.56 -9.59 -19.79
C ASP A 71 20.70 -9.04 -20.93
N ASN A 72 19.57 -9.68 -21.23
CA ASN A 72 18.63 -9.23 -22.25
C ASN A 72 18.00 -7.87 -21.92
N LEU A 73 17.86 -7.48 -20.66
CA LEU A 73 17.40 -6.14 -20.27
C LEU A 73 18.37 -5.01 -20.68
N THR A 74 19.63 -5.33 -20.99
CA THR A 74 20.60 -4.34 -21.52
C THR A 74 20.42 -4.07 -23.01
N ILE A 75 19.63 -4.89 -23.69
CA ILE A 75 19.33 -4.77 -25.11
C ILE A 75 18.24 -3.71 -25.30
N ASP A 76 18.43 -2.82 -26.27
CA ASP A 76 17.42 -1.82 -26.64
C ASP A 76 16.14 -2.52 -27.16
N PRO A 77 14.99 -2.40 -26.45
CA PRO A 77 13.76 -3.11 -26.80
C PRO A 77 13.15 -2.66 -28.14
N PHE A 78 13.55 -1.51 -28.67
CA PHE A 78 13.12 -1.06 -30.01
C PHE A 78 14.00 -1.61 -31.13
N SER A 79 15.20 -2.07 -30.80
CA SER A 79 16.16 -2.61 -31.76
C SER A 79 16.10 -4.13 -31.86
N ASP A 80 15.77 -4.83 -30.77
CA ASP A 80 15.69 -6.28 -30.72
C ASP A 80 14.60 -6.74 -29.75
N VAL A 81 13.78 -7.69 -30.20
CA VAL A 81 12.63 -8.20 -29.45
C VAL A 81 13.05 -8.92 -28.17
N ARG A 82 14.28 -9.43 -28.05
CA ARG A 82 14.79 -10.03 -26.81
C ARG A 82 14.74 -9.05 -25.63
N GLY A 83 15.12 -7.80 -25.87
CA GLY A 83 15.00 -6.74 -24.87
C GLY A 83 13.53 -6.46 -24.50
N LEU A 84 12.64 -6.49 -25.48
CA LEU A 84 11.19 -6.32 -25.24
C LEU A 84 10.60 -7.48 -24.43
N ILE A 85 10.98 -8.72 -24.72
CA ILE A 85 10.56 -9.92 -23.99
C ILE A 85 11.02 -9.83 -22.53
N ALA A 86 12.28 -9.46 -22.30
CA ALA A 86 12.84 -9.32 -20.95
C ALA A 86 12.11 -8.22 -20.14
N VAL A 87 11.82 -7.07 -20.77
CA VAL A 87 11.01 -6.00 -20.15
C VAL A 87 9.59 -6.49 -19.84
N PHE A 88 8.98 -7.24 -20.75
CA PHE A 88 7.62 -7.77 -20.56
C PHE A 88 7.57 -8.77 -19.40
N TYR A 89 8.49 -9.73 -19.35
CA TYR A 89 8.60 -10.70 -18.26
C TYR A 89 8.79 -10.02 -16.90
N ARG A 90 9.68 -9.03 -16.81
CA ARG A 90 9.88 -8.23 -15.60
C ARG A 90 8.58 -7.54 -15.17
N ASN A 91 7.79 -7.03 -16.12
CA ASN A 91 6.52 -6.38 -15.82
C ASN A 91 5.45 -7.38 -15.35
N LEU A 92 5.41 -8.61 -15.88
CA LEU A 92 4.52 -9.66 -15.38
C LEU A 92 4.79 -9.96 -13.89
N TRP A 93 6.07 -10.09 -13.53
CA TRP A 93 6.48 -10.28 -12.14
C TRP A 93 6.10 -9.11 -11.24
N ALA A 94 6.40 -7.87 -11.67
CA ALA A 94 6.02 -6.69 -10.91
C ALA A 94 4.50 -6.61 -10.70
N MET A 95 3.70 -6.94 -11.72
CA MET A 95 2.24 -6.95 -11.61
C MET A 95 1.72 -8.04 -10.65
N ALA A 96 2.34 -9.22 -10.63
CA ALA A 96 2.00 -10.28 -9.68
C ALA A 96 2.23 -9.85 -8.22
N ASP A 97 3.43 -9.35 -7.89
CA ASP A 97 3.77 -8.88 -6.53
C ASP A 97 2.89 -7.69 -6.11
N LEU A 98 2.67 -6.73 -7.01
CA LEU A 98 1.80 -5.58 -6.73
C LEU A 98 0.35 -6.02 -6.47
N ARG A 99 -0.17 -7.01 -7.21
CA ARG A 99 -1.51 -7.56 -6.97
C ARG A 99 -1.60 -8.21 -5.59
N GLU A 100 -0.64 -9.06 -5.22
CA GLU A 100 -0.69 -9.74 -3.90
C GLU A 100 -0.56 -8.74 -2.75
N LYS A 101 0.31 -7.73 -2.87
CA LYS A 101 0.39 -6.65 -1.88
C LYS A 101 -0.91 -5.88 -1.76
N LEU A 102 -1.51 -5.50 -2.89
CA LEU A 102 -2.80 -4.80 -2.89
C LEU A 102 -3.89 -5.66 -2.26
N LYS A 103 -3.94 -6.96 -2.58
CA LYS A 103 -4.89 -7.91 -2.01
C LYS A 103 -4.73 -7.99 -0.49
N CYS A 104 -3.51 -8.08 0.03
CA CYS A 104 -3.25 -8.07 1.47
C CYS A 104 -3.77 -6.79 2.15
N TYR A 105 -3.57 -5.61 1.53
CA TYR A 105 -4.10 -4.35 2.06
C TYR A 105 -5.63 -4.30 2.04
N GLU A 106 -6.25 -4.73 0.93
CA GLU A 106 -7.71 -4.77 0.79
C GLU A 106 -8.34 -5.76 1.78
N ASP A 107 -7.73 -6.92 1.98
CA ASP A 107 -8.16 -7.91 2.96
C ASP A 107 -8.03 -7.36 4.39
N ALA A 108 -6.95 -6.65 4.71
CA ALA A 108 -6.79 -5.99 6.00
C ALA A 108 -7.83 -4.88 6.21
N GLU A 109 -8.17 -4.11 5.18
CA GLU A 109 -9.22 -3.07 5.24
C GLU A 109 -10.60 -3.72 5.51
N GLU A 110 -10.96 -4.78 4.80
CA GLU A 110 -12.24 -5.48 4.96
C GLU A 110 -12.37 -6.20 6.30
N GLN A 111 -11.26 -6.74 6.83
CA GLN A 111 -11.23 -7.40 8.13
C GLN A 111 -11.17 -6.41 9.31
N GLY A 112 -11.07 -5.10 9.04
CA GLY A 112 -10.96 -4.08 10.09
C GLY A 112 -9.61 -4.10 10.82
N LEU A 113 -8.54 -4.59 10.18
CA LEU A 113 -7.20 -4.66 10.74
C LEU A 113 -6.38 -3.37 10.51
N LEU A 114 -6.93 -2.40 9.77
CA LEU A 114 -6.28 -1.11 9.49
C LEU A 114 -6.82 -0.01 10.41
N ILE A 115 -5.91 0.69 11.09
CA ILE A 115 -6.22 1.89 11.88
C ILE A 115 -6.02 3.12 11.00
N ARG A 116 -7.06 3.94 10.87
CA ARG A 116 -6.98 5.23 10.16
C ARG A 116 -6.64 6.33 11.15
N LEU A 117 -5.44 6.85 11.04
CA LEU A 117 -4.98 7.97 11.85
C LEU A 117 -5.49 9.30 11.29
N PRO A 118 -5.91 10.26 12.14
CA PRO A 118 -6.38 11.58 11.70
C PRO A 118 -5.23 12.47 11.21
N CYS A 119 -4.00 12.20 11.65
CA CYS A 119 -2.79 12.96 11.33
C CYS A 119 -1.55 12.04 11.35
N LYS A 120 -0.40 12.59 10.94
CA LYS A 120 0.90 11.90 10.92
C LYS A 120 1.91 12.53 11.88
N VAL A 121 2.99 11.82 12.16
CA VAL A 121 4.14 12.37 12.88
C VAL A 121 4.66 13.63 12.19
N GLY A 122 4.90 14.66 12.97
CA GLY A 122 5.31 15.99 12.52
C GLY A 122 4.16 16.97 12.25
N ASP A 123 2.90 16.52 12.29
CA ASP A 123 1.76 17.43 12.18
C ASP A 123 1.61 18.27 13.45
N HIS A 124 1.20 19.53 13.26
CA HIS A 124 0.84 20.44 14.33
C HIS A 124 -0.63 20.24 14.72
N ILE A 125 -0.88 20.25 16.03
CA ILE A 125 -2.20 20.07 16.61
C ILE A 125 -2.46 21.12 17.69
N TYR A 126 -3.72 21.24 18.07
CA TYR A 126 -4.18 22.17 19.08
C TYR A 126 -4.94 21.41 20.17
N ILE A 127 -4.47 21.53 21.41
CA ILE A 127 -5.02 20.81 22.57
C ILE A 127 -5.76 21.80 23.46
N ILE A 128 -7.01 21.49 23.79
CA ILE A 128 -7.82 22.26 24.73
C ILE A 128 -7.44 21.86 26.15
N LYS A 129 -6.94 22.82 26.91
CA LYS A 129 -6.64 22.71 28.35
C LYS A 129 -7.54 23.64 29.16
N PRO A 130 -7.67 23.46 30.49
CA PRO A 130 -8.51 24.31 31.33
C PRO A 130 -8.20 25.81 31.29
N TYR A 131 -6.99 26.19 30.86
CA TYR A 131 -6.50 27.56 30.83
C TYR A 131 -6.32 28.12 29.41
N GLY A 132 -6.66 27.35 28.37
CA GLY A 132 -6.58 27.80 26.98
C GLY A 132 -6.22 26.69 26.00
N ILE A 133 -5.86 27.08 24.78
CA ILE A 133 -5.44 26.17 23.72
C ILE A 133 -3.90 26.18 23.66
N GLU A 134 -3.31 25.00 23.73
CA GLU A 134 -1.87 24.79 23.54
C GLU A 134 -1.61 24.22 22.14
N GLU A 135 -0.49 24.62 21.56
CA GLU A 135 -0.01 24.09 20.29
C GLU A 135 1.00 22.99 20.57
N ALA A 136 0.86 21.86 19.89
CA ALA A 136 1.76 20.72 20.04
C ALA A 136 2.09 20.11 18.67
N SER A 137 3.13 19.29 18.63
CA SER A 137 3.53 18.54 17.43
C SER A 137 3.53 17.05 17.72
N ILE A 138 2.97 16.25 16.81
CA ILE A 138 3.02 14.79 16.94
C ILE A 138 4.46 14.29 16.79
N THR A 139 4.98 13.57 17.77
CA THR A 139 6.33 12.99 17.71
C THR A 139 6.33 11.48 17.51
N GLY A 140 5.24 10.80 17.87
CA GLY A 140 5.17 9.35 17.81
C GLY A 140 3.77 8.81 18.05
N ILE A 141 3.62 7.50 17.89
CA ILE A 141 2.43 6.74 18.25
C ILE A 141 2.85 5.78 19.36
N SER A 142 2.06 5.72 20.42
CA SER A 142 2.33 4.91 21.59
C SER A 142 1.08 4.17 22.06
N GLU A 143 1.30 3.09 22.80
CA GLU A 143 0.27 2.39 23.57
C GLU A 143 0.50 2.81 25.03
N ALA A 144 -0.55 3.25 25.72
CA ALA A 144 -0.47 3.64 27.11
C ALA A 144 -1.10 2.54 27.97
N ASP A 145 -0.35 1.95 28.90
CA ASP A 145 -0.85 0.86 29.78
C ASP A 145 -2.11 1.25 30.58
N ASP A 146 -2.30 2.55 30.83
CA ASP A 146 -3.41 3.11 31.60
C ASP A 146 -4.65 3.46 30.75
N ILE A 147 -4.54 3.40 29.42
CA ILE A 147 -5.59 3.79 28.47
C ILE A 147 -5.72 2.65 27.46
N ASP A 148 -6.85 1.94 27.45
CA ASP A 148 -7.14 0.85 26.49
C ASP A 148 -7.35 1.37 25.04
N CYS A 149 -6.57 2.36 24.58
CA CYS A 149 -6.62 2.92 23.23
C CYS A 149 -5.22 3.32 22.71
N PHE A 150 -5.11 3.45 21.39
CA PHE A 150 -3.92 4.04 20.76
C PHE A 150 -3.79 5.52 21.13
N CYS A 151 -2.56 5.96 21.33
CA CYS A 151 -2.25 7.33 21.71
C CYS A 151 -1.20 7.94 20.79
N PHE A 152 -1.17 9.26 20.72
CA PHE A 152 -0.05 10.01 20.14
C PHE A 152 0.85 10.55 21.24
N GLU A 153 2.15 10.51 21.00
CA GLU A 153 3.13 11.28 21.76
C GLU A 153 3.20 12.68 21.16
N VAL A 154 3.15 13.69 22.02
CA VAL A 154 3.15 15.09 21.60
C VAL A 154 4.24 15.89 22.28
N TYR A 155 4.86 16.75 21.50
CA TYR A 155 5.83 17.74 21.93
C TYR A 155 5.18 19.12 21.99
N ILE A 156 5.20 19.75 23.17
CA ILE A 156 4.66 21.10 23.38
C ILE A 156 5.83 22.07 23.55
N ASP A 157 6.76 21.77 24.46
CA ASP A 157 7.95 22.58 24.70
C ASP A 157 9.14 21.70 25.16
N PRO A 158 10.37 22.24 25.26
CA PRO A 158 11.57 21.45 25.60
C PRO A 158 11.47 20.65 26.89
N ASP A 159 10.68 21.11 27.87
CA ASP A 159 10.53 20.48 29.18
C ASP A 159 9.20 19.71 29.31
N TYR A 160 8.33 19.76 28.29
CA TYR A 160 6.97 19.22 28.35
C TYR A 160 6.60 18.37 27.12
N HIS A 161 6.45 17.07 27.39
CA HIS A 161 5.90 16.07 26.47
C HIS A 161 4.69 15.43 27.14
N GLU A 162 3.69 15.08 26.33
CA GLU A 162 2.46 14.46 26.82
C GLU A 162 2.02 13.33 25.87
N ILE A 163 1.08 12.52 26.36
CA ILE A 163 0.39 11.50 25.57
C ILE A 163 -1.08 11.94 25.45
N ILE A 164 -1.62 11.93 24.24
CA ILE A 164 -3.03 12.21 23.96
C ILE A 164 -3.70 10.99 23.36
N ALA A 165 -4.93 10.70 23.79
CA ALA A 165 -5.69 9.57 23.30
C ALA A 165 -6.26 9.85 21.89
N LEU A 166 -6.18 8.86 21.01
CA LEU A 166 -6.74 8.95 19.65
C LEU A 166 -8.25 9.15 19.68
N GLU A 167 -8.94 8.56 20.66
CA GLU A 167 -10.39 8.65 20.83
C GLU A 167 -10.86 10.06 21.19
N GLU A 168 -9.99 10.90 21.75
CA GLU A 168 -10.34 12.29 22.10
C GLU A 168 -10.20 13.27 20.92
N PHE A 169 -9.88 12.76 19.73
CA PHE A 169 -9.81 13.56 18.52
C PHE A 169 -11.17 14.21 18.22
N ASN A 170 -11.17 15.53 17.98
CA ASN A 170 -12.35 16.41 17.87
C ASN A 170 -13.14 16.66 19.17
N ASP A 171 -12.62 16.20 20.31
CA ASP A 171 -13.17 16.50 21.63
C ASP A 171 -12.21 17.35 22.46
N THR A 172 -10.98 16.89 22.68
CA THR A 172 -9.96 17.62 23.47
C THR A 172 -8.82 18.14 22.61
N TRP A 173 -8.62 17.60 21.40
CA TRP A 173 -7.56 18.06 20.48
C TRP A 173 -7.98 18.02 19.01
N PHE A 174 -7.39 18.90 18.21
CA PHE A 174 -7.83 19.25 16.85
C PHE A 174 -6.63 19.50 15.91
N LEU A 175 -6.86 19.39 14.60
CA LEU A 175 -5.85 19.69 13.58
C LEU A 175 -5.80 21.18 13.19
N SER A 176 -6.82 21.95 13.57
CA SER A 176 -6.87 23.39 13.33
C SER A 176 -7.20 24.17 14.59
N ARG A 177 -6.64 25.38 14.67
CA ARG A 177 -6.87 26.27 15.80
C ARG A 177 -8.32 26.75 15.83
N GLU A 178 -8.89 27.00 14.66
CA GLU A 178 -10.27 27.46 14.51
C GLU A 178 -11.27 26.44 15.06
N GLU A 179 -11.07 25.14 14.81
CA GLU A 179 -11.91 24.07 15.37
C GLU A 179 -11.76 23.99 16.89
N ALA A 180 -10.54 24.07 17.41
CA ALA A 180 -10.29 24.09 18.85
C ALA A 180 -10.95 25.30 19.54
N GLU A 181 -10.85 26.50 18.94
CA GLU A 181 -11.48 27.72 19.46
C GLU A 181 -13.01 27.66 19.42
N ALA A 182 -13.58 27.03 18.38
CA ALA A 182 -15.02 26.82 18.27
C ALA A 182 -15.53 25.86 19.37
N LYS A 183 -14.83 24.74 19.59
CA LYS A 183 -15.17 23.78 20.64
C LYS A 183 -15.01 24.37 22.03
N LEU A 184 -13.95 25.12 22.30
CA LEU A 184 -13.74 25.79 23.59
C LEU A 184 -14.90 26.73 23.92
N LYS A 185 -15.34 27.56 22.96
CA LYS A 185 -16.51 28.45 23.14
C LYS A 185 -17.81 27.68 23.39
N GLU A 186 -18.00 26.55 22.73
CA GLU A 186 -19.16 25.67 22.97
C GLU A 186 -19.17 25.15 24.41
N MET A 187 -18.01 24.74 24.93
CA MET A 187 -17.86 24.24 26.30
C MET A 187 -18.08 25.35 27.34
N GLU A 188 -17.54 26.55 27.11
CA GLU A 188 -17.74 27.72 27.98
C GLU A 188 -19.21 28.18 28.01
N GLY A 189 -19.89 28.14 26.85
CA GLY A 189 -21.31 28.52 26.75
C GLY A 189 -22.29 27.54 27.41
N ARG A 190 -21.90 26.28 27.64
CA ARG A 190 -22.70 25.28 28.38
C ARG A 190 -22.55 25.36 29.89
N ALA A 191 -21.52 26.05 30.38
CA ALA A 191 -21.25 26.21 31.81
C ALA A 191 -21.99 27.40 32.44
N GLN A 192 -22.79 28.15 31.67
CA GLN A 192 -23.65 29.27 32.09
C GLN A 192 -25.12 28.85 32.21
#